data_AF-A0A133UHS0-F1
#
_entry.id   AF-A0A133UHS0-F1
#
_cell.length_a   1.000
_cell.length_b   1.000
_cell.length_c   1.000
_cell.angle_alpha   90.00
_cell.angle_beta   90.00
_cell.angle_gamma   90.00
#
_symmetry.space_group_name_H-M   'P 1'
#
loop_
_entity.id
_entity.type
_entity.pdbx_description
1 polymer ?
#
loop_
_entity_poly.entity_id
_entity_poly.type
_entity_poly.pdbx_seq_one_letter_code
_entity_poly.pdbx_strand_id
1 'polypeptide(L)'
;MMRVRKTIKCKITDLTESKRKALERGYKNLQKYLHENEDVDLYSANKQQADRYYEEIKVGKEYPISVRKDLIDLKIMDNVVSKY
;
A
#
# COMPACT_ATOMS: atom_id res chain seq x y z
N MET A 1 1.11 10.41 30.45
CA MET A 1 0.02 9.83 29.62
C MET A 1 0.67 9.03 28.50
N MET A 2 0.51 7.70 28.48
CA MET A 2 1.19 6.83 27.51
C MET A 2 0.45 6.85 26.17
N ARG A 3 1.11 7.35 25.11
CA ARG A 3 0.57 7.30 23.74
C ARG A 3 0.70 5.86 23.22
N VAL A 4 -0.38 5.09 23.31
CA VAL A 4 -0.44 3.75 22.73
C VAL A 4 -0.70 3.88 21.22
N ARG A 5 0.25 3.44 20.38
CA ARG A 5 0.08 3.42 18.91
C ARG A 5 -0.62 2.12 18.53
N LYS A 6 -1.87 2.20 18.09
CA LYS A 6 -2.57 1.05 17.50
C LYS A 6 -1.79 0.61 16.24
N THR A 7 -1.23 -0.58 16.27
CA THR A 7 -0.61 -1.22 15.13
C THR A 7 -1.54 -2.36 14.70
N ILE A 8 -2.00 -2.33 13.46
CA ILE A 8 -2.81 -3.42 12.90
C ILE A 8 -1.87 -4.28 12.08
N LYS A 9 -1.70 -5.54 12.45
CA LYS A 9 -0.99 -6.53 11.66
C LYS A 9 -2.01 -7.34 10.86
N CYS A 10 -1.81 -7.40 9.55
CA CYS A 10 -2.67 -8.14 8.63
C CYS A 10 -1.86 -9.14 7.83
N LYS A 11 -2.50 -10.22 7.41
CA LYS A 11 -2.00 -11.15 6.41
C LYS A 11 -2.91 -11.09 5.19
N ILE A 12 -2.33 -11.07 3.99
CA ILE A 12 -3.10 -11.20 2.76
C ILE A 12 -3.50 -12.67 2.61
N THR A 13 -4.79 -12.94 2.47
CA THR A 13 -5.33 -14.27 2.16
C THR A 13 -5.79 -14.32 0.70
N ASP A 14 -5.91 -15.53 0.13
CA ASP A 14 -6.49 -15.75 -1.20
C ASP A 14 -5.80 -14.94 -2.33
N LEU A 15 -4.47 -14.81 -2.21
CA LEU A 15 -3.61 -14.15 -3.18
C LEU A 15 -3.39 -15.07 -4.37
N THR A 16 -4.10 -14.79 -5.46
CA THR A 16 -3.85 -15.43 -6.76
C THR A 16 -2.68 -14.76 -7.48
N GLU A 17 -2.07 -15.45 -8.43
CA GLU A 17 -0.98 -14.89 -9.23
C GLU A 17 -1.40 -13.62 -9.99
N SER A 18 -2.64 -13.56 -10.47
CA SER A 18 -3.18 -12.35 -11.11
C SER A 18 -3.28 -11.17 -10.14
N LYS A 19 -3.75 -11.41 -8.90
CA LYS A 19 -3.81 -10.38 -7.85
C LYS A 19 -2.41 -9.92 -7.43
N ARG A 20 -1.48 -10.86 -7.27
CA ARG A 20 -0.06 -10.58 -6.97
C ARG A 20 0.53 -9.66 -8.04
N LYS A 21 0.40 -10.02 -9.32
CA LYS A 21 0.90 -9.21 -10.44
C LYS A 21 0.27 -7.83 -10.47
N ALA A 22 -1.02 -7.70 -10.18
CA ALA A 22 -1.70 -6.39 -10.11
C ALA A 22 -1.13 -5.51 -8.98
N LEU A 23 -0.93 -6.08 -7.79
CA LEU A 23 -0.31 -5.37 -6.66
C LEU A 23 1.14 -4.98 -6.95
N GLU A 24 1.94 -5.89 -7.48
CA GLU A 24 3.34 -5.63 -7.86
C GLU A 24 3.46 -4.57 -8.95
N ARG A 25 2.60 -4.61 -9.97
CA ARG A 25 2.57 -3.60 -11.03
C ARG A 25 2.21 -2.23 -10.47
N GLY A 26 1.16 -2.15 -9.65
CA GLY A 26 0.77 -0.91 -8.99
C GLY A 26 1.88 -0.35 -8.10
N TYR A 27 2.57 -1.24 -7.38
CA TYR A 27 3.70 -0.89 -6.53
C TYR A 27 4.90 -0.34 -7.32
N LYS A 28 5.34 -1.06 -8.35
CA LYS A 28 6.47 -0.65 -9.20
C LYS A 28 6.17 0.68 -9.89
N ASN A 29 4.96 0.84 -10.42
CA ASN A 29 4.57 2.10 -11.07
C ASN A 29 4.51 3.25 -10.05
N LEU A 30 4.06 3.03 -8.82
CA LEU A 30 4.13 4.07 -7.78
C LEU A 30 5.57 4.46 -7.46
N GLN A 31 6.49 3.50 -7.31
CA GLN A 31 7.89 3.83 -7.05
C GLN A 31 8.49 4.65 -8.20
N LYS A 32 8.25 4.24 -9.45
CA LYS A 32 8.70 4.96 -10.65
C LYS A 32 8.11 6.37 -10.72
N TYR A 33 6.81 6.51 -10.49
CA TYR A 33 6.16 7.81 -10.45
C TYR A 33 6.80 8.76 -9.43
N LEU A 34 7.06 8.26 -8.21
CA LEU A 34 7.62 9.07 -7.13
C LEU A 34 9.10 9.39 -7.32
N HIS A 35 9.91 8.44 -7.78
CA HIS A 35 11.37 8.60 -7.84
C HIS A 35 11.88 9.09 -9.20
N GLU A 36 11.22 8.69 -10.28
CA GLU A 36 11.68 8.94 -11.66
C GLU A 36 10.83 9.99 -12.36
N ASN A 37 9.70 10.40 -11.76
CA ASN A 37 8.71 11.32 -12.36
C ASN A 37 8.27 10.90 -13.78
N GLU A 38 8.26 9.59 -14.03
CA GLU A 38 7.84 9.01 -15.32
C GLU A 38 6.31 9.03 -15.46
N ASP A 39 5.82 9.29 -16.67
CA ASP A 39 4.41 9.04 -16.98
C ASP A 39 4.15 7.54 -17.09
N VAL A 40 3.79 6.96 -15.96
CA VAL A 40 3.47 5.55 -15.83
C VAL A 40 1.96 5.33 -15.83
N ASP A 41 1.57 4.11 -16.24
CA ASP A 41 0.21 3.58 -16.06
C ASP A 41 -0.06 3.27 -14.58
N LEU A 42 -0.14 4.33 -13.78
CA LEU A 42 -0.56 4.30 -12.39
C LEU A 42 -1.98 4.86 -12.30
N TYR A 43 -2.85 4.14 -11.60
CA TYR A 43 -4.24 4.55 -11.40
C TYR A 43 -4.31 6.00 -10.87
N SER A 44 -5.18 6.81 -11.46
CA SER A 44 -5.24 8.26 -11.20
C SER A 44 -5.45 8.60 -9.72
N ALA A 45 -6.25 7.82 -8.99
CA ALA A 45 -6.45 8.05 -7.56
C ALA A 45 -5.17 7.81 -6.74
N ASN A 46 -4.29 6.90 -7.17
CA ASN A 46 -3.00 6.67 -6.51
C ASN A 46 -2.02 7.81 -6.78
N LYS A 47 -1.99 8.38 -8.00
CA LYS A 47 -1.21 9.59 -8.32
C LYS A 47 -1.63 10.75 -7.41
N GLN A 48 -2.92 11.09 -7.42
CA GLN A 48 -3.48 12.17 -6.59
C GLN A 48 -3.21 11.98 -5.09
N GLN A 49 -3.29 10.74 -4.61
CA GLN A 49 -2.99 10.46 -3.22
C GLN A 49 -1.50 10.61 -2.92
N ALA A 50 -0.62 10.11 -3.78
CA ALA A 50 0.82 10.27 -3.64
C ALA A 50 1.21 11.75 -3.59
N ASP A 51 0.70 12.56 -4.53
CA ASP A 51 0.94 14.00 -4.61
C ASP A 51 0.47 14.73 -3.34
N ARG A 52 -0.64 14.27 -2.75
CA ARG A 52 -1.18 14.86 -1.53
C ARG A 52 -0.38 14.50 -0.28
N TYR A 53 0.14 13.28 -0.19
CA TYR A 53 0.79 12.77 1.03
C TYR A 53 2.30 12.97 1.05
N TYR A 54 2.94 13.04 -0.11
CA TYR A 54 4.38 13.06 -0.23
C TYR A 54 4.85 14.37 -0.86
N GLU A 55 5.19 15.33 -0.02
CA GLU A 55 5.80 16.59 -0.45
C GLU A 55 7.26 16.37 -0.91
N GLU A 56 7.98 15.46 -0.26
CA GLU A 56 9.37 15.14 -0.56
C GLU A 56 9.60 13.62 -0.67
N ILE A 57 10.24 13.22 -1.76
CA ILE A 57 10.62 11.82 -2.02
C ILE A 57 12.07 11.60 -1.61
N LYS A 58 12.28 10.71 -0.64
CA LYS A 58 13.61 10.40 -0.10
C LYS A 58 14.29 9.35 -0.94
N VAL A 59 15.50 9.66 -1.42
CA VAL A 59 16.34 8.72 -2.17
C VAL A 59 16.51 7.42 -1.39
N GLY A 60 16.28 6.29 -2.06
CA GLY A 60 16.42 4.95 -1.49
C GLY A 60 15.28 4.53 -0.55
N LYS A 61 14.25 5.36 -0.35
CA LYS A 61 13.06 5.00 0.43
C LYS A 61 11.96 4.46 -0.47
N GLU A 62 11.43 3.30 -0.09
CA GLU A 62 10.23 2.75 -0.70
C GLU A 62 8.96 3.27 -0.04
N TYR A 63 7.91 3.46 -0.85
CA TYR A 63 6.63 4.01 -0.41
C TYR A 63 5.49 3.01 -0.61
N PRO A 64 4.60 2.81 0.38
CA PRO A 64 3.54 1.83 0.27
C PRO A 64 2.50 2.22 -0.77
N ILE A 65 1.96 1.23 -1.49
CA ILE A 65 0.73 1.41 -2.25
C ILE A 65 -0.47 1.43 -1.31
N SER A 66 -1.39 2.31 -1.59
CA SER A 66 -2.68 2.32 -0.92
C SER A 66 -3.66 1.43 -1.67
N VAL A 67 -4.36 0.59 -0.92
CA VAL A 67 -5.47 -0.21 -1.42
C VAL A 67 -6.74 0.36 -0.83
N ARG A 68 -7.73 0.65 -1.68
CA ARG A 68 -9.01 1.15 -1.20
C ARG A 68 -9.71 0.10 -0.35
N LYS A 69 -10.31 0.54 0.75
CA LYS A 69 -11.01 -0.35 1.70
C LYS A 69 -12.11 -1.17 1.04
N ASP A 70 -12.84 -0.61 0.08
CA ASP A 70 -13.93 -1.28 -0.63
C ASP A 70 -13.45 -2.36 -1.62
N LEU A 71 -12.15 -2.40 -1.94
CA LEU A 71 -11.56 -3.44 -2.79
C LEU A 71 -11.03 -4.64 -1.98
N ILE A 72 -11.11 -4.58 -0.65
CA ILE A 72 -10.63 -5.63 0.24
C ILE A 72 -11.72 -6.05 1.21
N ASP A 73 -11.74 -7.34 1.54
CA ASP A 73 -12.54 -7.85 2.64
C ASP A 73 -11.65 -7.98 3.89
N LEU A 74 -12.05 -7.32 4.98
CA LEU A 74 -11.32 -7.34 6.24
C LEU A 74 -11.99 -8.33 7.19
N LYS A 75 -11.33 -9.45 7.45
CA LYS A 75 -11.81 -10.47 8.39
C LYS A 75 -11.02 -10.40 9.70
N ILE A 76 -11.71 -10.09 10.78
CA ILE A 76 -11.17 -10.25 12.14
C ILE A 76 -11.27 -11.73 12.49
N MET A 77 -10.14 -12.36 12.74
CA MET A 77 -10.05 -13.79 13.05
C MET A 77 -9.26 -13.94 14.36
N ASP A 78 -9.66 -14.86 15.23
CA ASP A 78 -8.86 -15.24 16.42
C ASP A 78 -7.76 -16.21 15.98
N ASN A 79 -6.56 -15.67 15.71
CA ASN A 79 -5.42 -16.44 15.27
C ASN A 79 -4.12 -15.81 15.80
N VAL A 80 -2.99 -16.49 15.61
CA VAL A 80 -1.68 -16.05 16.15
C VAL A 80 -1.27 -14.65 15.66
N VAL A 81 -1.80 -14.19 14.52
CA VAL A 81 -1.52 -12.86 13.96
C VAL A 81 -2.35 -11.76 14.62
N SER A 82 -3.55 -12.07 15.12
CA SER A 82 -4.46 -11.10 15.75
C SER A 82 -4.27 -10.94 17.26
N LYS A 83 -3.50 -11.82 17.89
CA LYS A 83 -3.18 -11.76 19.33
C LYS A 83 -2.12 -10.71 19.71
N TYR A 84 -1.57 -9.98 18.74
CA TYR A 84 -0.49 -9.00 18.93
C TYR A 84 -0.81 -7.62 18.33
#